data_AF-A0A0V1C857-F1
#
_entry.id   AF-A0A0V1C857-F1
#
_cell.length_a   1.000
_cell.length_b   1.000
_cell.length_c   1.000
_cell.angle_alpha   90.00
_cell.angle_beta   90.00
_cell.angle_gamma   90.00
#
_symmetry.space_group_name_H-M   'P 1'
#
loop_
_entity.id
_entity.type
_entity.pdbx_description
1 polymer ?
#
loop_
_entity_poly.entity_id
_entity_poly.type
_entity_poly.pdbx_seq_one_letter_code
_entity_poly.pdbx_strand_id
1 'polypeptide(L)'
;MELEHHQIILTPKDGAWNSTEFKFFESASCESFGFVSFLPPHKASMLQEFCLQIVRTCRSTGIEMPDSPKFYEQARKNDTVEMVLKRIADKCDRDGIKCDLVFVALFSSEQYAQVKSCGDITFGLVTQCILPKTISDVAIKKNYSTMLNIAMKINMKIGGINTKLLEDEVLDNYLYKNNALVIGVDVVHPSAIETHLPSIASVVGNVDTKVTKFHASVKIQPANQELITGFIEQFSERLLEYLDVNGTAPKNIIVYRDGVSDGQFMQVLEEEVSALRRACKSVAENYRPLITFIVVQKRHHARFFCCDEAAARGRGKNIPAGTVIDR
;
A
#
# COMPACT_ATOMS: atom_id res chain seq x y z
N MET A 1 24.46 -27.19 -8.86
CA MET A 1 23.18 -27.66 -8.28
C MET A 1 22.38 -26.41 -7.98
N GLU A 2 21.59 -25.96 -8.95
CA GLU A 2 20.57 -24.95 -8.69
C GLU A 2 19.51 -25.62 -7.81
N LEU A 3 19.36 -25.12 -6.58
CA LEU A 3 18.21 -25.45 -5.75
C LEU A 3 17.01 -24.83 -6.47
N GLU A 4 16.22 -25.63 -7.19
CA GLU A 4 14.90 -25.24 -7.66
C GLU A 4 14.09 -24.78 -6.45
N HIS A 5 13.98 -23.47 -6.27
CA HIS A 5 13.04 -22.90 -5.32
C HIS A 5 11.63 -23.24 -5.80
N HIS A 6 11.01 -24.23 -5.16
CA HIS A 6 9.64 -24.62 -5.42
C HIS A 6 8.73 -23.40 -5.17
N GLN A 7 8.29 -22.77 -6.26
CA GLN A 7 7.41 -21.61 -6.19
C GLN A 7 6.00 -22.07 -5.78
N ILE A 8 5.46 -21.42 -4.75
CA ILE A 8 4.11 -21.71 -4.26
C ILE A 8 3.11 -21.00 -5.16
N ILE A 9 2.34 -21.75 -5.94
CA ILE A 9 1.28 -21.21 -6.80
C ILE A 9 -0.02 -21.13 -6.01
N LEU A 10 -0.54 -19.91 -5.86
CA LEU A 10 -1.82 -19.65 -5.21
C LEU A 10 -2.92 -19.56 -6.27
N THR A 11 -3.90 -20.46 -6.22
CA THR A 11 -5.07 -20.41 -7.11
C THR A 11 -6.25 -19.82 -6.36
N PRO A 12 -6.72 -18.60 -6.70
CA PRO A 12 -7.88 -18.01 -6.06
C PRO A 12 -9.15 -18.83 -6.34
N LYS A 13 -10.01 -18.97 -5.33
CA LYS A 13 -11.35 -19.53 -5.44
C LYS A 13 -12.33 -18.53 -4.85
N ASP A 14 -13.32 -18.13 -5.65
CA ASP A 14 -14.35 -17.14 -5.27
C ASP A 14 -13.76 -15.83 -4.71
N GLY A 15 -12.66 -15.36 -5.30
CA GLY A 15 -12.01 -14.10 -4.91
C GLY A 15 -11.13 -14.17 -3.65
N ALA A 16 -10.88 -15.37 -3.12
CA ALA A 16 -10.01 -15.57 -1.97
C ALA A 16 -9.00 -16.71 -2.22
N TRP A 17 -7.88 -16.67 -1.52
CA TRP A 17 -6.96 -17.79 -1.43
C TRP A 17 -6.58 -18.01 0.04
N ASN A 18 -6.21 -19.24 0.36
CA ASN A 18 -5.62 -19.58 1.64
C ASN A 18 -4.50 -20.58 1.37
N SER A 19 -3.39 -20.46 2.08
CA SER A 19 -2.30 -21.43 2.05
C SER A 19 -1.92 -21.77 3.48
N THR A 20 -1.75 -23.05 3.76
CA THR A 20 -1.19 -23.56 5.02
C THR A 20 0.31 -23.25 5.13
N GLU A 21 1.00 -23.17 4.00
CA GLU A 21 2.41 -22.82 3.90
C GLU A 21 2.53 -21.59 2.99
N PHE A 22 2.45 -20.41 3.59
CA PHE A 22 2.61 -19.15 2.85
C PHE A 22 4.02 -18.60 3.06
N LYS A 23 4.70 -18.31 1.95
CA LYS A 23 5.96 -17.56 1.92
C LYS A 23 5.82 -16.39 0.97
N PHE A 24 6.50 -15.29 1.29
CA PHE A 24 6.54 -14.14 0.39
C PHE A 24 7.32 -14.47 -0.88
N PHE A 25 6.91 -13.87 -2.00
CA PHE A 25 7.64 -13.97 -3.27
C PHE A 25 9.05 -13.41 -3.16
N GLU A 26 9.19 -12.19 -2.60
CA GLU A 26 10.45 -11.63 -2.14
C GLU A 26 10.28 -11.24 -0.67
N SER A 27 11.06 -11.88 0.20
CA SER A 27 11.08 -11.54 1.62
C SER A 27 12.04 -10.40 1.87
N ALA A 28 11.60 -9.42 2.65
CA ALA A 28 12.44 -8.33 3.10
C ALA A 28 13.39 -8.78 4.23
N SER A 29 14.47 -8.02 4.42
CA SER A 29 15.35 -8.12 5.59
C SER A 29 15.12 -6.93 6.50
N CYS A 30 14.91 -7.18 7.78
CA CYS A 30 14.78 -6.21 8.85
C CYS A 30 15.97 -6.39 9.79
N GLU A 31 16.99 -5.55 9.65
CA GLU A 31 18.22 -5.63 10.44
C GLU A 31 17.99 -5.10 11.86
N SER A 32 17.15 -4.07 11.98
CA SER A 32 16.82 -3.44 13.26
C SER A 32 15.37 -2.95 13.28
N PHE A 33 14.67 -3.21 14.38
CA PHE A 33 13.36 -2.64 14.62
C PHE A 33 13.21 -2.04 16.02
N GLY A 34 12.32 -1.07 16.13
CA GLY A 34 11.92 -0.42 17.36
C GLY A 34 10.53 -0.84 17.82
N PHE A 35 10.25 -0.62 19.09
CA PHE A 35 8.92 -0.81 19.68
C PHE A 35 8.57 0.35 20.60
N VAL A 36 7.45 1.00 20.30
CA VAL A 36 6.88 2.09 21.10
C VAL A 36 5.57 1.62 21.71
N SER A 37 5.38 1.86 23.01
CA SER A 37 4.14 1.55 23.72
C SER A 37 3.51 2.81 24.32
N PHE A 38 2.29 3.13 23.89
CA PHE A 38 1.40 4.08 24.57
C PHE A 38 0.41 3.38 25.51
N LEU A 39 0.54 2.07 25.71
CA LEU A 39 -0.29 1.32 26.65
C LEU A 39 0.24 1.44 28.07
N PRO A 40 -0.61 1.24 29.10
CA PRO A 40 -0.17 1.22 30.49
C PRO A 40 0.95 0.18 30.74
N PRO A 41 1.94 0.46 31.63
CA PRO A 41 3.08 -0.43 31.87
C PRO A 41 2.73 -1.87 32.25
N HIS A 42 1.59 -2.09 32.92
CA HIS A 42 1.13 -3.43 33.29
C HIS A 42 0.77 -4.32 32.09
N LYS A 43 0.72 -3.77 30.86
CA LYS A 43 0.54 -4.53 29.61
C LYS A 43 1.86 -5.03 28.99
N ALA A 44 3.01 -4.75 29.61
CA ALA A 44 4.33 -5.08 29.05
C ALA A 44 4.49 -6.57 28.71
N SER A 45 4.03 -7.49 29.57
CA SER A 45 4.09 -8.94 29.31
C SER A 45 3.30 -9.34 28.06
N MET A 46 2.15 -8.72 27.83
CA MET A 46 1.33 -8.96 26.64
C MET A 46 2.01 -8.41 25.37
N LEU A 47 2.73 -7.29 25.47
CA LEU A 47 3.49 -6.73 24.36
C LEU A 47 4.72 -7.57 24.01
N GLN A 48 5.40 -8.13 25.01
CA GLN A 48 6.49 -9.09 24.81
C GLN A 48 5.99 -10.33 24.06
N GLU A 49 4.85 -10.89 24.49
CA GLU A 49 4.25 -12.04 23.82
C GLU A 49 3.78 -11.69 22.41
N PHE A 50 3.19 -10.51 22.20
CA PHE A 50 2.86 -10.02 20.87
C PHE A 50 4.09 -9.98 19.95
N CYS A 51 5.18 -9.36 20.43
CA CYS A 51 6.41 -9.21 19.68
C CYS A 51 6.98 -10.58 19.27
N LEU A 52 7.05 -11.52 20.22
CA LEU A 52 7.52 -12.88 19.99
C LEU A 52 6.73 -13.59 18.88
N GLN A 53 5.40 -13.51 18.93
CA GLN A 53 4.53 -14.18 17.94
C GLN A 53 4.64 -13.56 16.54
N ILE A 54 4.73 -12.23 16.46
CA ILE A 54 4.93 -11.54 15.18
C ILE A 54 6.29 -11.85 14.58
N VAL A 55 7.38 -11.78 15.36
CA VAL A 55 8.73 -12.12 14.87
C VAL A 55 8.78 -13.56 14.35
N ARG A 56 8.19 -14.52 15.09
CA ARG A 56 8.08 -15.92 14.63
C ARG A 56 7.30 -16.03 13.32
N THR A 57 6.18 -15.32 13.20
CA THR A 57 5.37 -15.34 11.98
C THR A 57 6.13 -14.74 10.81
N CYS A 58 6.73 -13.56 10.97
CA CYS A 58 7.57 -12.91 9.96
C CYS A 58 8.67 -13.85 9.44
N ARG A 59 9.40 -14.52 10.34
CA ARG A 59 10.42 -15.51 9.97
C ARG A 59 9.86 -16.72 9.26
N SER A 60 8.71 -17.24 9.71
CA SER A 60 8.06 -18.38 9.04
C SER A 60 7.64 -18.06 7.60
N THR A 61 7.33 -16.79 7.32
CA THR A 61 7.00 -16.28 5.98
C THR A 61 8.21 -15.87 5.15
N GLY A 62 9.43 -15.90 5.72
CA GLY A 62 10.70 -15.64 5.05
C GLY A 62 11.39 -14.31 5.41
N ILE A 63 10.74 -13.41 6.17
CA ILE A 63 11.36 -12.14 6.58
C ILE A 63 12.49 -12.42 7.57
N GLU A 64 13.69 -11.91 7.29
CA GLU A 64 14.78 -11.88 8.25
C GLU A 64 14.51 -10.78 9.28
N MET A 65 14.49 -11.11 10.57
CA MET A 65 14.12 -10.17 11.63
C MET A 65 14.78 -10.58 12.95
N PRO A 66 15.33 -9.67 13.78
CA PRO A 66 15.92 -10.01 15.07
C PRO A 66 14.88 -10.47 16.09
N ASP A 67 15.32 -11.16 17.15
CA ASP A 67 14.43 -11.71 18.19
C ASP A 67 13.74 -10.63 19.03
N SER A 68 14.39 -9.49 19.21
CA SER A 68 13.98 -8.43 20.11
C SER A 68 14.19 -7.06 19.47
N PRO A 69 13.38 -6.06 19.86
CA PRO A 69 13.55 -4.70 19.36
C PRO A 69 14.89 -4.14 19.83
N LYS A 70 15.64 -3.53 18.92
CA LYS A 70 16.87 -2.80 19.23
C LYS A 70 16.57 -1.58 20.11
N PHE A 71 15.44 -0.93 19.85
CA PHE A 71 14.98 0.24 20.59
C PHE A 71 13.60 0.00 21.19
N TYR A 72 13.47 0.20 22.50
CA TYR A 72 12.18 0.19 23.19
C TYR A 72 11.90 1.54 23.84
N GLU A 73 10.67 2.03 23.72
CA GLU A 73 10.18 3.25 24.35
C GLU A 73 8.77 3.04 24.94
N GLN A 74 8.63 3.34 26.23
CA GLN A 74 7.35 3.36 26.94
C GLN A 74 6.94 4.82 27.14
N ALA A 75 5.76 5.18 26.64
CA ALA A 75 5.20 6.51 26.84
C ALA A 75 4.89 6.75 28.33
N ARG A 76 5.23 7.96 28.79
CA ARG A 76 4.94 8.50 30.11
C ARG A 76 3.62 9.27 30.08
N LYS A 77 3.08 9.58 31.26
CA LYS A 77 1.76 10.23 31.42
C LYS A 77 1.58 11.52 30.60
N ASN A 78 2.65 12.30 30.42
CA ASN A 78 2.62 13.59 29.73
C ASN A 78 3.36 13.56 28.38
N ASP A 79 3.76 12.38 27.89
CA ASP A 79 4.42 12.29 26.60
C ASP A 79 3.41 12.48 25.46
N THR A 80 3.75 13.35 24.51
CA THR A 80 3.07 13.39 23.20
C THR A 80 3.60 12.30 22.29
N VAL A 81 2.86 11.97 21.22
CA VAL A 81 3.33 11.00 20.22
C VAL A 81 4.68 11.41 19.63
N GLU A 82 4.80 12.69 19.26
CA GLU A 82 6.02 13.25 18.70
C GLU A 82 7.24 13.07 19.61
N MET A 83 7.08 13.37 20.91
CA MET A 83 8.17 13.21 21.89
C MET A 83 8.69 11.78 21.94
N VAL A 84 7.81 10.78 21.89
CA VAL A 84 8.21 9.36 21.99
C VAL A 84 8.85 8.88 20.69
N LEU A 85 8.31 9.23 19.52
CA LEU A 85 8.95 8.87 18.25
C LEU A 85 10.29 9.58 18.05
N LYS A 86 10.41 10.85 18.49
CA LYS A 86 11.69 11.58 18.48
C LYS A 86 12.74 10.84 19.30
N ARG A 87 12.39 10.27 20.46
CA ARG A 87 13.34 9.46 21.24
C ARG A 87 13.83 8.21 20.49
N ILE A 88 13.00 7.59 19.65
CA ILE A 88 13.47 6.51 18.77
C ILE A 88 14.42 7.06 17.72
N ALA A 89 14.07 8.14 17.03
CA ALA A 89 14.93 8.78 16.02
C ALA A 89 16.29 9.20 16.62
N ASP A 90 16.29 9.92 17.74
CA ASP A 90 17.51 10.35 18.44
C ASP A 90 18.39 9.15 18.85
N LYS A 91 17.80 8.00 19.18
CA LYS A 91 18.56 6.77 19.47
C LYS A 91 19.16 6.16 18.20
N CYS A 92 18.44 6.17 17.09
CA CYS A 92 18.93 5.71 15.79
C CYS A 92 20.15 6.54 15.36
N ASP A 93 20.03 7.87 15.42
CA ASP A 93 21.09 8.80 15.03
C ASP A 93 22.32 8.67 15.92
N ARG A 94 22.13 8.65 17.25
CA ARG A 94 23.24 8.52 18.21
C ARG A 94 24.01 7.21 18.04
N ASP A 95 23.29 6.11 17.80
CA ASP A 95 23.91 4.79 17.71
C ASP A 95 24.39 4.49 16.26
N GLY A 96 24.11 5.36 15.29
CA GLY A 96 24.45 5.17 13.88
C GLY A 96 23.71 4.00 13.23
N ILE A 97 22.51 3.67 13.72
CA ILE A 97 21.73 2.50 13.31
C ILE A 97 20.44 2.97 12.66
N LYS A 98 20.22 2.54 11.40
CA LYS A 98 18.92 2.69 10.75
C LYS A 98 17.91 1.73 11.40
N CYS A 99 16.72 2.24 11.70
CA CYS A 99 15.61 1.42 12.19
C CYS A 99 14.66 1.15 11.01
N ASP A 100 14.57 -0.09 10.56
CA ASP A 100 13.78 -0.46 9.38
C ASP A 100 12.28 -0.44 9.65
N LEU A 101 11.88 -0.65 10.91
CA LEU A 101 10.49 -0.70 11.32
C LEU A 101 10.31 -0.27 12.78
N VAL A 102 9.26 0.47 13.09
CA VAL A 102 8.83 0.75 14.46
C VAL A 102 7.40 0.24 14.68
N PHE A 103 7.23 -0.75 15.57
CA PHE A 103 5.91 -1.10 16.07
C PHE A 103 5.41 -0.03 17.03
N VAL A 104 4.16 0.40 16.88
CA VAL A 104 3.56 1.43 17.75
C VAL A 104 2.26 0.92 18.35
N ALA A 105 2.30 0.51 19.62
CA ALA A 105 1.11 0.11 20.36
C ALA A 105 0.31 1.34 20.81
N LEU A 106 -0.85 1.54 20.20
CA LEU A 106 -1.73 2.68 20.46
C LEU A 106 -2.70 2.36 21.60
N PHE A 107 -3.04 3.35 22.41
CA PHE A 107 -4.16 3.23 23.37
C PHE A 107 -5.51 3.48 22.68
N SER A 108 -5.57 4.37 21.68
CA SER A 108 -6.76 4.67 20.88
C SER A 108 -6.41 4.90 19.41
N SER A 109 -7.41 4.80 18.53
CA SER A 109 -7.26 5.12 17.11
C SER A 109 -6.98 6.60 16.84
N GLU A 110 -7.29 7.49 17.79
CA GLU A 110 -7.10 8.95 17.63
C GLU A 110 -5.62 9.32 17.52
N GLN A 111 -4.72 8.53 18.14
CA GLN A 111 -3.28 8.74 18.04
C GLN A 111 -2.72 8.46 16.63
N TYR A 112 -3.46 7.72 15.79
CA TYR A 112 -2.97 7.19 14.53
C TYR A 112 -2.47 8.29 13.58
N ALA A 113 -3.24 9.37 13.44
CA ALA A 113 -2.90 10.48 12.55
C ALA A 113 -1.58 11.14 12.96
N GLN A 114 -1.38 11.37 14.27
CA GLN A 114 -0.15 11.97 14.78
C GLN A 114 1.04 11.02 14.62
N VAL A 115 0.86 9.70 14.85
CA VAL A 115 1.93 8.71 14.62
C VAL A 115 2.36 8.71 13.14
N LYS A 116 1.40 8.81 12.22
CA LYS A 116 1.66 8.85 10.79
C LYS A 116 2.33 10.14 10.35
N SER A 117 1.88 11.28 10.84
CA SER A 117 2.54 12.57 10.59
C SER A 117 3.99 12.55 11.10
N CYS A 118 4.21 12.13 12.35
CA CYS A 118 5.55 12.09 12.93
C CYS A 118 6.45 11.06 12.23
N GLY A 119 5.94 9.85 11.98
CA GLY A 119 6.71 8.77 11.36
C GLY A 119 7.01 9.05 9.89
N ASP A 120 5.98 9.28 9.08
CA ASP A 120 6.09 9.31 7.62
C ASP A 120 6.64 10.66 7.11
N ILE A 121 6.42 11.78 7.83
CA ILE A 121 6.81 13.14 7.38
C ILE A 121 7.96 13.70 8.22
N THR A 122 7.87 13.65 9.55
CA THR A 122 8.82 14.38 10.42
C THR A 122 10.13 13.63 10.64
N PHE A 123 10.08 12.33 10.93
CA PHE A 123 11.25 11.55 11.36
C PHE A 123 11.69 10.47 10.36
N GLY A 124 10.93 10.22 9.29
CA GLY A 124 11.26 9.18 8.31
C GLY A 124 11.28 7.76 8.89
N LEU A 125 10.44 7.49 9.90
CA LEU A 125 10.33 6.19 10.56
C LEU A 125 9.19 5.38 9.95
N VAL A 126 9.50 4.20 9.41
CA VAL A 126 8.50 3.25 8.92
C VAL A 126 7.73 2.67 10.10
N THR A 127 6.44 3.02 10.23
CA THR A 127 5.63 2.66 11.40
C THR A 127 4.58 1.58 11.12
N GLN A 128 4.45 0.61 12.04
CA GLN A 128 3.35 -0.36 12.10
C GLN A 128 2.54 -0.19 13.40
N CYS A 129 1.45 0.57 13.30
CA CYS A 129 0.52 0.79 14.41
C CYS A 129 -0.26 -0.49 14.74
N ILE A 130 -0.47 -0.75 16.04
CA ILE A 130 -1.22 -1.90 16.55
C ILE A 130 -2.19 -1.44 17.65
N LEU A 131 -3.43 -1.93 17.59
CA LEU A 131 -4.46 -1.62 18.58
C LEU A 131 -4.51 -2.69 19.68
N PRO A 132 -5.07 -2.40 20.87
CA PRO A 132 -5.20 -3.36 21.96
C PRO A 132 -5.93 -4.66 21.56
N LYS A 133 -6.95 -4.54 20.70
CA LYS A 133 -7.67 -5.70 20.15
C LYS A 133 -6.75 -6.59 19.32
N THR A 134 -5.96 -6.01 18.44
CA THR A 134 -4.98 -6.73 17.60
C THR A 134 -3.91 -7.40 18.46
N ILE A 135 -3.44 -6.71 19.50
CA ILE A 135 -2.50 -7.28 20.48
C ILE A 135 -3.12 -8.51 21.16
N SER A 136 -4.38 -8.43 21.59
CA SER A 136 -5.09 -9.57 22.19
C SER A 136 -5.27 -10.73 21.21
N ASP A 137 -5.66 -10.45 19.96
CA ASP A 137 -5.83 -11.48 18.92
C ASP A 137 -4.53 -12.25 18.64
N VAL A 138 -3.37 -11.58 18.74
CA VAL A 138 -2.06 -12.19 18.52
C VAL A 138 -1.50 -12.83 19.80
N ALA A 139 -1.41 -12.09 20.89
CA ALA A 139 -0.73 -12.53 22.11
C ALA A 139 -1.55 -13.57 22.89
N ILE A 140 -2.88 -13.44 22.94
CA ILE A 140 -3.75 -14.34 23.69
C ILE A 140 -4.36 -15.40 22.78
N LYS A 141 -5.05 -14.98 21.71
CA LYS A 141 -5.82 -15.91 20.86
C LYS A 141 -4.96 -16.65 19.84
N LYS A 142 -3.70 -16.25 19.64
CA LYS A 142 -2.79 -16.82 18.64
C LYS A 142 -3.41 -16.87 17.23
N ASN A 143 -4.16 -15.84 16.86
CA ASN A 143 -4.86 -15.80 15.57
C ASN A 143 -3.86 -15.65 14.43
N TYR A 144 -3.59 -16.75 13.73
CA TYR A 144 -2.63 -16.81 12.64
C TYR A 144 -2.98 -15.87 11.48
N SER A 145 -4.26 -15.75 11.10
CA SER A 145 -4.68 -14.84 10.03
C SER A 145 -4.37 -13.38 10.35
N THR A 146 -4.56 -12.96 11.61
CA THR A 146 -4.17 -11.61 12.05
C THR A 146 -2.65 -11.41 11.97
N MET A 147 -1.87 -12.40 12.41
CA MET A 147 -0.40 -12.34 12.36
C MET A 147 0.12 -12.28 10.91
N LEU A 148 -0.43 -13.11 10.03
CA LEU A 148 -0.08 -13.14 8.60
C LEU A 148 -0.44 -11.82 7.90
N ASN A 149 -1.61 -11.24 8.20
CA ASN A 149 -2.00 -9.93 7.67
C ASN A 149 -1.06 -8.80 8.12
N ILE A 150 -0.54 -8.87 9.35
CA ILE A 150 0.47 -7.93 9.85
C ILE A 150 1.80 -8.16 9.12
N ALA A 151 2.25 -9.41 8.99
CA ALA A 151 3.48 -9.75 8.29
C ALA A 151 3.45 -9.29 6.82
N MET A 152 2.33 -9.47 6.10
CA MET A 152 2.14 -8.96 4.74
C MET A 152 2.34 -7.45 4.64
N LYS A 153 1.86 -6.68 5.63
CA LYS A 153 2.04 -5.23 5.66
C LYS A 153 3.47 -4.84 5.99
N ILE A 154 4.12 -5.59 6.87
CA ILE A 154 5.53 -5.36 7.23
C ILE A 154 6.38 -5.58 5.99
N ASN A 155 6.30 -6.76 5.36
CA ASN A 155 7.11 -7.12 4.20
C ASN A 155 7.08 -6.03 3.13
N MET A 156 5.89 -5.55 2.74
CA MET A 156 5.75 -4.47 1.75
C MET A 156 6.36 -3.14 2.20
N LYS A 157 6.22 -2.77 3.48
CA LYS A 157 6.75 -1.51 4.01
C LYS A 157 8.28 -1.46 4.04
N ILE A 158 8.91 -2.61 4.20
CA ILE A 158 10.37 -2.73 4.24
C ILE A 158 10.96 -3.32 2.94
N GLY A 159 10.20 -3.25 1.83
CA GLY A 159 10.70 -3.44 0.47
C GLY A 159 10.51 -4.81 -0.17
N GLY A 160 9.89 -5.76 0.54
CA GLY A 160 9.56 -7.09 0.04
C GLY A 160 8.31 -7.13 -0.86
N ILE A 161 8.13 -8.24 -1.57
CA ILE A 161 7.00 -8.50 -2.45
C ILE A 161 6.23 -9.71 -1.91
N ASN A 162 4.96 -9.52 -1.59
CA ASN A 162 4.17 -10.61 -1.00
C ASN A 162 3.85 -11.71 -2.01
N THR A 163 3.32 -11.30 -3.16
CA THR A 163 2.85 -12.18 -4.24
C THR A 163 3.05 -11.48 -5.56
N LYS A 164 3.29 -12.24 -6.62
CA LYS A 164 3.35 -11.77 -8.00
C LYS A 164 2.36 -12.59 -8.83
N LEU A 165 1.80 -12.00 -9.88
CA LEU A 165 1.01 -12.74 -10.84
C LEU A 165 1.88 -13.81 -11.52
N LEU A 166 1.30 -15.00 -11.72
CA LEU A 166 1.95 -16.04 -12.50
C LEU A 166 2.15 -15.52 -13.93
N GLU A 167 3.34 -15.73 -14.49
CA GLU A 167 3.64 -15.29 -15.85
C GLU A 167 2.81 -16.13 -16.84
N ASP A 168 2.01 -15.44 -17.65
CA ASP A 168 1.32 -16.00 -18.80
C ASP A 168 1.54 -15.09 -20.01
N GLU A 169 1.31 -15.63 -21.21
CA GLU A 169 1.61 -14.93 -22.47
C GLU A 169 0.89 -13.57 -22.60
N VAL A 170 -0.31 -13.44 -22.06
CA VAL A 170 -1.09 -12.20 -22.10
C VAL A 170 -0.44 -11.15 -21.20
N LEU A 171 -0.17 -11.49 -19.94
CA LEU A 171 0.49 -10.57 -19.00
C LEU A 171 1.87 -10.15 -19.49
N ASP A 172 2.65 -11.11 -19.99
CA ASP A 172 3.97 -10.86 -20.57
C ASP A 172 3.88 -9.85 -21.71
N ASN A 173 2.96 -10.07 -22.65
CA ASN A 173 2.84 -9.23 -23.84
C ASN A 173 2.33 -7.84 -23.49
N TYR A 174 1.32 -7.69 -22.63
CA TYR A 174 0.70 -6.38 -22.39
C TYR A 174 1.40 -5.55 -21.30
N LEU A 175 1.97 -6.20 -20.28
CA LEU A 175 2.59 -5.50 -19.14
C LEU A 175 4.12 -5.54 -19.21
N TYR A 176 4.71 -6.74 -19.21
CA TYR A 176 6.14 -6.89 -18.91
C TYR A 176 7.04 -6.58 -20.12
N LYS A 177 6.86 -7.27 -21.26
CA LYS A 177 7.67 -7.07 -22.48
C LYS A 177 7.44 -5.70 -23.11
N ASN A 178 6.25 -5.15 -22.89
CA ASN A 178 5.87 -3.83 -23.36
C ASN A 178 6.25 -2.69 -22.39
N ASN A 179 6.96 -2.98 -21.29
CA ASN A 179 7.47 -1.97 -20.38
C ASN A 179 6.35 -1.02 -19.91
N ALA A 180 5.26 -1.60 -19.39
CA ALA A 180 4.06 -0.84 -19.06
C ALA A 180 4.19 -0.12 -17.70
N LEU A 181 3.83 1.16 -17.71
CA LEU A 181 3.60 1.95 -16.50
C LEU A 181 2.10 1.94 -16.20
N VAL A 182 1.71 1.28 -15.12
CA VAL A 182 0.36 1.25 -14.56
C VAL A 182 0.26 2.32 -13.49
N ILE A 183 -0.67 3.24 -13.67
CA ILE A 183 -0.90 4.40 -12.81
C ILE A 183 -2.29 4.29 -12.17
N GLY A 184 -2.37 4.54 -10.87
CA GLY A 184 -3.63 4.74 -10.16
C GLY A 184 -3.78 6.21 -9.78
N VAL A 185 -4.96 6.77 -10.01
CA VAL A 185 -5.28 8.17 -9.68
C VAL A 185 -6.57 8.22 -8.87
N ASP A 186 -6.54 8.92 -7.74
CA ASP A 186 -7.70 9.16 -6.88
C ASP A 186 -7.69 10.59 -6.35
N VAL A 187 -8.89 11.14 -6.13
CA VAL A 187 -9.09 12.45 -5.55
C VAL A 187 -10.11 12.33 -4.44
N VAL A 188 -9.69 12.69 -3.23
CA VAL A 188 -10.57 12.71 -2.07
C VAL A 188 -11.01 14.15 -1.81
N HIS A 189 -12.32 14.33 -1.77
CA HIS A 189 -12.94 15.59 -1.38
C HIS A 189 -13.35 15.56 0.09
N PRO A 190 -13.35 16.72 0.77
CA PRO A 190 -13.93 16.84 2.11
C PRO A 190 -15.43 16.49 2.12
N SER A 191 -15.97 16.35 3.33
CA SER A 191 -17.41 16.20 3.49
C SER A 191 -18.17 17.42 2.95
N ALA A 192 -19.43 17.25 2.55
CA ALA A 192 -20.28 18.35 2.05
C ALA A 192 -20.49 19.49 3.07
N ILE A 193 -20.15 19.25 4.34
CA ILE A 193 -20.25 20.23 5.43
C ILE A 193 -18.96 21.06 5.54
N GLU A 194 -17.82 20.50 5.14
CA GLU A 194 -16.48 21.08 5.29
C GLU A 194 -15.95 21.64 3.97
N THR A 195 -16.77 22.42 3.27
CA THR A 195 -16.48 22.93 1.92
C THR A 195 -15.26 23.86 1.81
N HIS A 196 -14.65 24.23 2.94
CA HIS A 196 -13.45 25.06 3.00
C HIS A 196 -12.16 24.23 3.04
N LEU A 197 -12.25 22.92 3.36
CA LEU A 197 -11.09 22.05 3.39
C LEU A 197 -10.62 21.74 1.97
N PRO A 198 -9.30 21.59 1.76
CA PRO A 198 -8.77 21.27 0.44
C PRO A 198 -9.12 19.84 0.02
N SER A 199 -9.12 19.61 -1.30
CA SER A 199 -9.13 18.24 -1.83
C SER A 199 -7.71 17.68 -1.85
N ILE A 200 -7.57 16.35 -1.84
CA ILE A 200 -6.28 15.67 -1.87
C ILE A 200 -6.23 14.74 -3.07
N ALA A 201 -5.27 14.96 -3.97
CA ALA A 201 -5.02 14.14 -5.14
C ALA A 201 -3.84 13.21 -4.90
N SER A 202 -3.99 11.93 -5.27
CA SER A 202 -2.92 10.95 -5.21
C SER A 202 -2.70 10.31 -6.57
N VAL A 203 -1.42 10.19 -6.96
CA VAL A 203 -0.99 9.45 -8.14
C VAL A 203 0.01 8.40 -7.70
N VAL A 204 -0.32 7.13 -7.93
CA VAL A 204 0.56 5.99 -7.70
C VAL A 204 0.98 5.38 -9.03
N GLY A 205 2.20 4.85 -9.11
CA GLY A 205 2.68 4.15 -10.30
C GLY A 205 3.64 3.04 -9.94
N ASN A 206 3.65 1.95 -10.71
CA ASN A 206 4.67 0.93 -10.51
C ASN A 206 6.05 1.49 -10.85
N VAL A 207 7.06 1.03 -10.11
CA VAL A 207 8.45 1.43 -10.29
C VAL A 207 9.25 0.31 -10.99
N ASP A 208 8.86 -0.94 -10.75
CA ASP A 208 9.47 -2.11 -11.36
C ASP A 208 8.74 -2.55 -12.64
N THR A 209 9.46 -3.20 -13.54
CA THR A 209 8.89 -3.77 -14.79
C THR A 209 7.87 -4.88 -14.55
N LYS A 210 7.84 -5.50 -13.36
CA LYS A 210 6.94 -6.61 -13.03
C LYS A 210 5.66 -6.15 -12.32
N VAL A 211 5.43 -4.84 -12.18
CA VAL A 211 4.20 -4.24 -11.64
C VAL A 211 3.92 -4.76 -10.22
N THR A 212 4.95 -4.82 -9.37
CA THR A 212 4.85 -5.34 -8.00
C THR A 212 5.09 -4.28 -6.92
N LYS A 213 5.81 -3.20 -7.25
CA LYS A 213 6.19 -2.13 -6.31
C LYS A 213 5.61 -0.82 -6.83
N PHE A 214 4.82 -0.14 -5.99
CA PHE A 214 4.16 1.13 -6.34
C PHE A 214 4.63 2.23 -5.41
N HIS A 215 5.05 3.35 -5.99
CA HIS A 215 5.33 4.58 -5.26
C HIS A 215 4.23 5.61 -5.51
N ALA A 216 4.12 6.57 -4.60
CA ALA A 216 3.01 7.51 -4.55
C ALA A 216 3.51 8.95 -4.49
N SER A 217 2.75 9.87 -5.08
CA SER A 217 2.80 11.28 -4.76
C SER A 217 1.41 11.76 -4.37
N VAL A 218 1.38 12.73 -3.46
CA VAL A 218 0.17 13.28 -2.89
C VAL A 218 0.26 14.79 -2.95
N LYS A 219 -0.78 15.44 -3.46
CA LYS A 219 -0.86 16.90 -3.53
C LYS A 219 -2.18 17.41 -2.96
N ILE A 220 -2.08 18.55 -2.29
CA ILE A 220 -3.20 19.30 -1.77
C ILE A 220 -3.65 20.28 -2.85
N GLN A 221 -4.95 20.36 -3.10
CA GLN A 221 -5.53 21.29 -4.08
C GLN A 221 -6.72 22.05 -3.47
N PRO A 222 -7.14 23.18 -4.08
CA PRO A 222 -8.28 23.95 -3.60
C PRO A 222 -9.55 23.11 -3.37
N ALA A 223 -10.41 23.58 -2.47
CA ALA A 223 -11.63 22.89 -2.07
C ALA A 223 -12.56 22.62 -3.27
N ASN A 224 -13.17 21.44 -3.31
CA ASN A 224 -14.13 20.99 -4.34
C ASN A 224 -13.65 21.11 -5.80
N GLN A 225 -12.36 21.31 -6.01
CA GLN A 225 -11.80 21.31 -7.34
C GLN A 225 -11.47 19.87 -7.72
N GLU A 226 -12.17 19.32 -8.71
CA GLU A 226 -11.80 18.04 -9.34
C GLU A 226 -10.66 18.21 -10.35
N LEU A 227 -10.44 19.46 -10.78
CA LEU A 227 -9.51 19.90 -11.80
C LEU A 227 -8.14 20.17 -11.18
N ILE A 228 -7.11 19.43 -11.59
CA ILE A 228 -5.86 19.33 -10.83
C ILE A 228 -4.74 20.08 -11.53
N THR A 229 -4.33 21.21 -10.95
CA THR A 229 -3.18 22.01 -11.39
C THR A 229 -1.84 21.29 -11.23
N GLY A 230 -1.77 20.20 -10.46
CA GLY A 230 -0.55 19.46 -10.12
C GLY A 230 -0.27 18.17 -10.89
N PHE A 231 -1.17 17.71 -11.77
CA PHE A 231 -1.03 16.38 -12.38
C PHE A 231 0.16 16.23 -13.34
N ILE A 232 0.54 17.30 -14.04
CA ILE A 232 1.72 17.24 -14.92
C ILE A 232 2.93 16.84 -14.10
N GLU A 233 3.15 17.49 -12.96
CA GLU A 233 4.27 17.20 -12.07
C GLU A 233 4.18 15.78 -11.49
N GLN A 234 3.01 15.35 -11.00
CA GLN A 234 2.86 14.00 -10.43
C GLN A 234 3.02 12.88 -11.47
N PHE A 235 2.55 13.09 -12.71
CA PHE A 235 2.80 12.15 -13.80
C PHE A 235 4.27 12.16 -14.23
N SER A 236 4.90 13.34 -14.31
CA SER A 236 6.34 13.45 -14.61
C SER A 236 7.18 12.75 -13.54
N GLU A 237 6.87 12.90 -12.25
CA GLU A 237 7.53 12.17 -11.16
C GLU A 237 7.49 10.66 -11.39
N ARG A 238 6.31 10.09 -11.70
CA ARG A 238 6.17 8.64 -11.96
C ARG A 238 6.92 8.19 -13.22
N LEU A 239 6.90 8.99 -14.28
CA LEU A 239 7.58 8.68 -15.54
C LEU A 239 9.11 8.72 -15.38
N LEU A 240 9.62 9.74 -14.71
CA LEU A 240 11.04 9.91 -14.44
C LEU A 240 11.55 8.82 -13.50
N GLU A 241 10.83 8.54 -12.42
CA GLU A 241 11.17 7.46 -11.48
C GLU A 241 11.21 6.09 -12.17
N TYR A 242 10.24 5.79 -13.04
CA TYR A 242 10.26 4.58 -13.84
C TYR A 242 11.48 4.52 -14.78
N LEU A 243 11.79 5.64 -15.46
CA LEU A 243 12.94 5.74 -16.35
C LEU A 243 14.26 5.56 -15.59
N ASP A 244 14.40 6.18 -14.42
CA ASP A 244 15.60 6.13 -13.59
C ASP A 244 15.88 4.71 -13.10
N VAL A 245 14.85 3.97 -12.67
CA VAL A 245 15.00 2.60 -12.18
C VAL A 245 15.23 1.60 -13.30
N ASN A 246 14.52 1.73 -14.44
CA ASN A 246 14.52 0.72 -15.50
C ASN A 246 15.44 1.07 -16.69
N GLY A 247 16.07 2.25 -16.67
CA GLY A 247 16.92 2.77 -17.75
C GLY A 247 16.19 3.06 -19.07
N THR A 248 14.88 2.82 -19.13
CA THR A 248 14.06 2.98 -20.33
C THR A 248 12.68 3.53 -19.99
N ALA A 249 12.22 4.49 -20.79
CA ALA A 249 10.89 5.06 -20.62
C ALA A 249 9.81 4.01 -20.96
N PRO A 250 8.64 4.03 -20.29
CA PRO A 250 7.60 3.04 -20.53
C PRO A 250 7.04 3.17 -21.96
N LYS A 251 6.70 2.06 -22.63
CA LYS A 251 6.10 2.16 -23.99
C LYS A 251 4.59 2.32 -23.94
N ASN A 252 3.99 1.73 -22.91
CA ASN A 252 2.55 1.77 -22.65
C ASN A 252 2.30 2.39 -21.27
N ILE A 253 1.25 3.19 -21.18
CA ILE A 253 0.76 3.75 -19.92
C ILE A 253 -0.70 3.35 -19.77
N ILE A 254 -1.03 2.71 -18.65
CA ILE A 254 -2.40 2.32 -18.29
C ILE A 254 -2.77 3.12 -17.05
N VAL A 255 -3.80 3.96 -17.14
CA VAL A 255 -4.28 4.77 -16.02
C VAL A 255 -5.62 4.25 -15.53
N TYR A 256 -5.73 3.99 -14.24
CA TYR A 256 -6.98 3.73 -13.53
C TYR A 256 -7.33 4.97 -12.69
N ARG A 257 -8.41 5.67 -13.07
CA ARG A 257 -8.89 6.88 -12.42
C ARG A 257 -10.16 6.60 -11.63
N ASP A 258 -10.08 6.58 -10.30
CA ASP A 258 -11.24 6.36 -9.41
C ASP A 258 -11.98 7.68 -9.11
N GLY A 259 -13.28 7.64 -8.80
CA GLY A 259 -13.99 8.78 -8.22
C GLY A 259 -14.48 9.86 -9.19
N VAL A 260 -14.64 9.55 -10.47
CA VAL A 260 -15.17 10.48 -11.50
C VAL A 260 -16.62 10.14 -11.85
N SER A 261 -17.50 11.14 -11.90
CA SER A 261 -18.88 10.96 -12.37
C SER A 261 -19.01 11.12 -13.89
N ASP A 262 -20.08 10.59 -14.48
CA ASP A 262 -20.30 10.58 -15.94
C ASP A 262 -20.25 11.99 -16.56
N GLY A 263 -20.75 12.99 -15.83
CA GLY A 263 -20.75 14.39 -16.27
C GLY A 263 -19.35 15.02 -16.40
N GLN A 264 -18.32 14.37 -15.86
CA GLN A 264 -16.94 14.88 -15.81
C GLN A 264 -16.01 14.16 -16.79
N PHE A 265 -16.49 13.19 -17.57
CA PHE A 265 -15.63 12.42 -18.47
C PHE A 265 -14.93 13.30 -19.51
N MET A 266 -15.64 14.26 -20.09
CA MET A 266 -15.05 15.21 -21.05
C MET A 266 -13.95 16.05 -20.41
N GLN A 267 -14.18 16.51 -19.18
CA GLN A 267 -13.22 17.29 -18.42
C GLN A 267 -11.94 16.48 -18.10
N VAL A 268 -12.09 15.22 -17.69
CA VAL A 268 -10.95 14.31 -17.47
C VAL A 268 -10.16 14.10 -18.76
N LEU A 269 -10.85 13.91 -19.89
CA LEU A 269 -10.21 13.75 -21.19
C LEU A 269 -9.45 15.01 -21.63
N GLU A 270 -10.06 16.18 -21.49
CA GLU A 270 -9.46 17.44 -21.93
C GLU A 270 -8.28 17.86 -21.05
N GLU A 271 -8.31 17.51 -19.76
CA GLU A 271 -7.35 18.01 -18.79
C GLU A 271 -6.35 16.96 -18.30
N GLU A 272 -6.82 15.85 -17.72
CA GLU A 272 -5.94 14.84 -17.11
C GLU A 272 -5.15 14.07 -18.17
N VAL A 273 -5.82 13.64 -19.25
CA VAL A 273 -5.16 12.96 -20.37
C VAL A 273 -4.20 13.92 -21.09
N SER A 274 -4.59 15.19 -21.26
CA SER A 274 -3.70 16.21 -21.82
C SER A 274 -2.51 16.50 -20.90
N ALA A 275 -2.70 16.50 -19.58
CA ALA A 275 -1.62 16.65 -18.60
C ALA A 275 -0.63 15.50 -18.67
N LEU A 276 -1.10 14.26 -18.77
CA LEU A 276 -0.24 13.09 -18.96
C LEU A 276 0.55 13.19 -20.28
N ARG A 277 -0.08 13.61 -21.37
CA ARG A 277 0.60 13.84 -22.66
C ARG A 277 1.67 14.94 -22.55
N ARG A 278 1.41 16.01 -21.80
CA ARG A 278 2.41 17.06 -21.53
C ARG A 278 3.56 16.53 -20.67
N ALA A 279 3.27 15.74 -19.64
CA ALA A 279 4.28 15.08 -18.82
C ALA A 279 5.20 14.19 -19.67
N CYS A 280 4.64 13.37 -20.58
CA CYS A 280 5.43 12.57 -21.52
C CYS A 280 6.38 13.45 -22.36
N LYS A 281 5.91 14.56 -22.92
CA LYS A 281 6.77 15.49 -23.69
C LYS A 281 7.91 16.10 -22.87
N SER A 282 7.75 16.22 -21.55
CA SER A 282 8.82 16.70 -20.66
C SER A 282 9.95 15.69 -20.47
N VAL A 283 9.69 14.39 -20.67
CA VAL A 283 10.71 13.33 -20.63
C VAL A 283 11.59 13.39 -21.89
N ALA A 284 10.95 13.46 -23.06
CA ALA A 284 11.62 13.75 -24.33
C ALA A 284 10.62 14.30 -25.35
N GLU A 285 11.08 15.21 -26.22
CA GLU A 285 10.22 15.93 -27.17
C GLU A 285 9.38 15.00 -28.09
N ASN A 286 9.97 13.86 -28.48
CA ASN A 286 9.33 12.87 -29.37
C ASN A 286 8.75 11.67 -28.63
N TYR A 287 8.74 11.66 -27.30
CA TYR A 287 8.21 10.53 -26.53
C TYR A 287 6.67 10.54 -26.52
N ARG A 288 6.09 9.53 -27.19
CA ARG A 288 4.64 9.38 -27.39
C ARG A 288 4.23 7.94 -27.09
N PRO A 289 4.13 7.55 -25.81
CA PRO A 289 3.71 6.21 -25.43
C PRO A 289 2.24 5.97 -25.79
N LEU A 290 1.84 4.69 -25.89
CA LEU A 290 0.43 4.33 -25.99
C LEU A 290 -0.23 4.56 -24.62
N ILE A 291 -1.32 5.32 -24.59
CA ILE A 291 -2.04 5.66 -23.36
C ILE A 291 -3.42 5.01 -23.39
N THR A 292 -3.72 4.20 -22.38
CA THR A 292 -5.05 3.68 -22.08
C THR A 292 -5.53 4.32 -20.78
N PHE A 293 -6.67 5.01 -20.82
CA PHE A 293 -7.22 5.72 -19.66
C PHE A 293 -8.57 5.12 -19.29
N ILE A 294 -8.67 4.55 -18.08
CA ILE A 294 -9.83 3.78 -17.61
C ILE A 294 -10.39 4.50 -16.39
N VAL A 295 -11.63 4.99 -16.51
CA VAL A 295 -12.36 5.52 -15.37
C VAL A 295 -12.99 4.35 -14.60
N VAL A 296 -12.79 4.34 -13.28
CA VAL A 296 -13.30 3.32 -12.36
C VAL A 296 -14.37 3.95 -11.48
N GLN A 297 -15.59 3.44 -11.54
CA GLN A 297 -16.69 3.90 -10.70
C GLN A 297 -17.12 2.77 -9.75
N LYS A 298 -16.71 2.84 -8.48
CA LYS A 298 -17.05 1.82 -7.47
C LYS A 298 -18.40 2.09 -6.78
N ARG A 299 -18.89 3.32 -6.84
CA ARG A 299 -20.12 3.77 -6.18
C ARG A 299 -21.14 4.19 -7.24
N HIS A 300 -21.95 3.24 -7.69
CA HIS A 300 -23.03 3.46 -8.65
C HIS A 300 -24.33 2.77 -8.19
N HIS A 301 -25.42 3.00 -8.92
CA HIS A 301 -26.74 2.42 -8.60
C HIS A 301 -27.02 1.07 -9.28
N ALA A 302 -26.22 0.64 -10.27
CA ALA A 302 -26.37 -0.68 -10.87
C ALA A 302 -26.15 -1.81 -9.85
N ARG A 303 -27.02 -2.82 -9.87
CA ARG A 303 -26.98 -4.02 -9.02
C ARG A 303 -27.26 -5.24 -9.89
N PHE A 304 -26.54 -6.32 -9.62
CA PHE A 304 -26.61 -7.55 -10.41
C PHE A 304 -26.88 -8.74 -9.49
N PHE A 305 -27.66 -9.69 -10.00
CA PHE A 305 -28.12 -10.86 -9.27
C PHE A 305 -27.95 -12.11 -10.14
N CYS A 306 -27.66 -13.24 -9.52
CA CYS A 306 -27.66 -14.51 -10.25
C CYS A 306 -29.09 -14.89 -10.63
N CYS A 307 -29.33 -15.25 -11.89
CA CYS A 307 -30.61 -15.84 -12.31
C CYS A 307 -30.80 -17.23 -11.70
N ASP A 308 -29.71 -17.99 -11.56
CA ASP A 308 -29.68 -19.28 -10.86
C ASP A 308 -29.11 -19.11 -9.45
N GLU A 309 -29.90 -19.42 -8.42
CA GLU A 309 -29.46 -19.34 -7.03
C GLU A 309 -28.27 -20.27 -6.72
N ALA A 310 -28.10 -21.38 -7.44
CA ALA A 310 -26.97 -22.29 -7.25
C ALA A 310 -25.62 -21.64 -7.64
N ALA A 311 -25.64 -20.63 -8.51
CA ALA A 311 -24.45 -19.89 -8.91
C ALA A 311 -24.05 -18.80 -7.90
N ALA A 312 -24.92 -18.43 -6.96
CA ALA A 312 -24.65 -17.39 -5.98
C ALA A 312 -23.54 -17.79 -4.97
N ARG A 313 -22.84 -16.79 -4.41
CA ARG A 313 -21.74 -17.00 -3.45
C ARG A 313 -21.95 -16.28 -2.12
N GLY A 314 -21.52 -16.94 -1.05
CA GLY A 314 -21.53 -16.42 0.31
C GLY A 314 -22.93 -16.24 0.90
N ARG A 315 -22.98 -15.75 2.15
CA ARG A 315 -24.25 -15.50 2.87
C ARG A 315 -25.13 -14.44 2.20
N GLY A 316 -24.51 -13.50 1.48
CA GLY A 316 -25.20 -12.43 0.77
C GLY A 316 -25.79 -12.84 -0.59
N LYS A 317 -25.60 -14.08 -1.04
CA LYS A 317 -26.04 -14.57 -2.36
C LYS A 317 -25.62 -13.63 -3.52
N ASN A 318 -24.39 -13.15 -3.51
CA ASN A 318 -23.86 -12.27 -4.57
C ASN A 318 -23.44 -13.08 -5.81
N ILE A 319 -23.29 -12.38 -6.94
CA ILE A 319 -22.62 -12.90 -8.13
C ILE A 319 -21.18 -13.37 -7.80
N PRO A 320 -20.65 -14.39 -8.49
CA PRO A 320 -19.30 -14.87 -8.25
C PRO A 320 -18.25 -13.80 -8.61
N ALA A 321 -17.13 -13.80 -7.89
CA ALA A 321 -15.99 -12.94 -8.20
C ALA A 321 -15.48 -13.23 -9.63
N GLY A 322 -15.20 -12.17 -10.40
CA GLY A 322 -14.81 -12.28 -11.80
C GLY A 322 -15.96 -12.23 -12.80
N THR A 323 -17.20 -11.99 -12.36
CA THR A 323 -18.33 -11.73 -13.28
C THR A 323 -18.09 -10.44 -14.06
N VAL A 324 -18.18 -10.51 -15.39
CA VAL A 324 -18.07 -9.38 -16.33
C VAL A 324 -19.39 -9.22 -17.07
N ILE A 325 -19.88 -7.98 -17.18
CA ILE A 325 -21.08 -7.62 -17.93
C ILE A 325 -20.71 -6.47 -18.86
N ASP A 326 -20.64 -6.77 -20.15
CA ASP A 326 -20.24 -5.85 -21.23
C ASP A 326 -21.32 -5.73 -22.32
N ARG A 327 -22.51 -6.26 -22.06
CA ARG A 327 -23.70 -6.25 -22.93
C ARG A 327 -24.96 -5.96 -22.14
#